data_AF-A0A2V5QDR0-F1
#
_entry.id   AF-A0A2V5QDR0-F1
#
_cell.length_a   1.000
_cell.length_b   1.000
_cell.length_c   1.000
_cell.angle_alpha   90.00
_cell.angle_beta   90.00
_cell.angle_gamma   90.00
#
_symmetry.space_group_name_H-M   'P 1'
#
loop_
_entity.id
_entity.type
_entity.pdbx_description
1 polymer ?
#
loop_
_entity_poly.entity_id
_entity_poly.type
_entity_poly.pdbx_seq_one_letter_code
_entity_poly.pdbx_strand_id
1 'polypeptide(L)'
;MKLVLASSEFGRPFAGPPGMPADRLKIFREAYNKAMKDPALLIEAKHTPLEINPTTGQELDALAKEAVSQPNDVVERMKKLMGR
;
A
#
# COMPACT_ATOMS: atom_id res chain seq x y z
N MET A 1 -8.25 -15.29 -4.94
CA MET A 1 -6.78 -15.32 -4.77
C MET A 1 -6.17 -13.96 -4.43
N LYS A 2 -6.82 -12.83 -4.74
CA LYS A 2 -6.28 -11.49 -4.44
C LYS A 2 -6.05 -11.20 -2.95
N LEU A 3 -6.76 -11.83 -2.02
CA LEU A 3 -6.54 -11.61 -0.57
C LEU A 3 -5.09 -11.91 -0.11
N VAL A 4 -4.43 -12.91 -0.72
CA VAL A 4 -3.04 -13.28 -0.38
C VAL A 4 -2.06 -12.37 -1.12
N LEU A 5 -2.32 -12.14 -2.41
CA LEU A 5 -1.45 -11.34 -3.28
C LEU A 5 -1.49 -9.84 -2.94
N ALA A 6 -2.60 -9.36 -2.38
CA ALA A 6 -2.71 -7.99 -1.90
C ALA A 6 -1.64 -7.69 -0.84
N SER A 7 -1.28 -8.67 0.01
CA SER A 7 -0.23 -8.44 1.02
C SER A 7 1.15 -8.17 0.41
N SER A 8 1.47 -8.82 -0.72
CA SER A 8 2.68 -8.51 -1.50
C SER A 8 2.57 -7.20 -2.28
N GLU A 9 1.37 -6.85 -2.78
CA GLU A 9 1.15 -5.59 -3.51
C GLU A 9 1.10 -4.35 -2.60
N PHE A 10 0.69 -4.51 -1.33
CA PHE A 10 0.76 -3.44 -0.33
C PHE A 10 2.21 -3.08 0.03
N GLY A 11 3.14 -4.04 -0.06
CA GLY A 11 4.54 -3.84 0.29
C GLY A 11 4.71 -3.28 1.71
N ARG A 12 5.16 -2.01 1.81
CA ARG A 12 5.31 -1.27 3.06
C ARG A 12 4.54 0.06 2.96
N PRO A 13 3.20 0.04 3.10
CA PRO A 13 2.39 1.22 2.87
C PRO A 13 2.46 2.18 4.05
N PHE A 14 2.42 3.48 3.76
CA PHE A 14 2.15 4.51 4.77
C PHE A 14 0.65 4.73 4.87
N ALA A 15 0.10 4.63 6.08
CA ALA A 15 -1.31 4.83 6.36
C ALA A 15 -1.54 6.03 7.28
N GLY A 16 -2.56 6.83 6.98
CA GLY A 16 -3.03 7.90 7.86
C GLY A 16 -4.15 7.42 8.81
N PRO A 17 -4.46 8.20 9.86
CA PRO A 17 -5.62 7.94 10.71
C PRO A 17 -6.95 7.96 9.93
N PRO A 18 -7.97 7.22 10.41
CA PRO A 18 -9.30 7.24 9.81
C PRO A 18 -9.93 8.64 9.89
N GLY A 19 -10.67 9.02 8.84
CA GLY A 19 -11.37 10.32 8.80
C GLY A 19 -10.48 11.53 8.52
N MET A 20 -9.25 11.33 8.01
CA MET A 20 -8.38 12.44 7.62
C MET A 20 -9.09 13.36 6.59
N PRO A 21 -9.04 14.70 6.79
CA PRO A 21 -9.53 15.66 5.81
C PRO A 21 -8.92 15.46 4.42
N ALA A 22 -9.74 15.57 3.37
CA ALA A 22 -9.35 15.24 1.99
C ALA A 22 -8.24 16.15 1.44
N ASP A 23 -8.21 17.42 1.87
CA ASP A 23 -7.16 18.40 1.58
C ASP A 23 -5.80 17.95 2.15
N ARG A 24 -5.77 17.50 3.40
CA ARG A 24 -4.55 16.98 4.05
C ARG A 24 -4.09 15.69 3.39
N LEU A 25 -5.02 14.79 3.09
CA LEU A 25 -4.71 13.55 2.37
C LEU A 25 -4.07 13.83 1.01
N LYS A 26 -4.59 14.82 0.27
CA LYS A 26 -4.02 15.25 -1.00
C LYS A 26 -2.60 15.77 -0.84
N ILE A 27 -2.34 16.63 0.15
CA ILE A 27 -1.00 17.16 0.45
C ILE A 27 -0.02 16.03 0.74
N PHE A 28 -0.38 15.08 1.60
CA PHE A 28 0.48 13.94 1.93
C PHE A 28 0.81 13.08 0.71
N ARG A 29 -0.19 12.77 -0.13
CA ARG A 29 0.02 12.01 -1.36
C ARG A 29 0.95 12.72 -2.33
N GLU A 30 0.76 14.02 -2.53
CA GLU A 30 1.62 14.82 -3.40
C GLU A 30 3.05 14.92 -2.87
N ALA A 31 3.21 15.14 -1.56
CA ALA A 31 4.52 15.20 -0.91
C ALA A 31 5.26 13.86 -1.03
N TYR A 32 4.57 12.74 -0.78
CA TYR A 32 5.13 11.40 -0.94
C TYR A 32 5.60 11.14 -2.38
N ASN A 33 4.75 11.46 -3.36
CA ASN A 33 5.10 11.28 -4.77
C ASN A 33 6.28 12.14 -5.21
N LYS A 34 6.45 13.34 -4.62
CA LYS A 34 7.63 14.19 -4.85
C LYS A 34 8.88 13.58 -4.21
N ALA A 35 8.78 13.15 -2.96
CA ALA A 35 9.90 12.54 -2.23
C ALA A 35 10.42 11.28 -2.95
N MET A 36 9.53 10.40 -3.42
CA MET A 36 9.91 9.18 -4.14
C MET A 36 10.56 9.43 -5.52
N LYS A 37 10.52 10.67 -6.02
CA LYS A 37 11.20 11.11 -7.23
C LYS A 37 12.43 11.97 -6.95
N ASP A 38 12.72 12.24 -5.67
CA ASP A 38 13.84 13.08 -5.28
C ASP A 38 15.17 12.35 -5.58
N PRO A 39 16.06 12.92 -6.41
CA PRO A 39 17.33 12.30 -6.73
C PRO A 39 18.22 12.08 -5.51
N ALA A 40 18.16 12.94 -4.49
CA ALA A 40 18.92 12.76 -3.26
C ALA A 40 18.45 11.51 -2.50
N LEU A 41 17.14 11.30 -2.39
CA LEU A 41 16.57 10.10 -1.79
C LEU A 41 16.94 8.84 -2.59
N LEU A 42 16.87 8.90 -3.92
CA LEU A 42 17.22 7.76 -4.78
C LEU A 42 18.70 7.39 -4.72
N ILE A 43 19.60 8.37 -4.55
CA ILE A 43 21.03 8.13 -4.36
C ILE A 43 21.26 7.43 -3.01
N GLU A 44 20.68 7.94 -1.93
CA GLU A 44 20.79 7.33 -0.60
C GLU A 44 20.20 5.91 -0.57
N ALA A 45 19.08 5.70 -1.25
CA ALA A 45 18.44 4.39 -1.37
C ALA A 45 19.32 3.34 -2.05
N LYS A 46 20.17 3.74 -3.02
CA LYS A 46 21.14 2.81 -3.66
C LYS A 46 22.20 2.29 -2.70
N HIS A 47 22.49 3.04 -1.63
CA HIS A 47 23.44 2.62 -0.60
C HIS A 47 22.80 1.72 0.47
N THR A 48 21.48 1.54 0.40
CA THR A 48 20.70 0.75 1.34
C THR A 48 20.12 -0.47 0.60
N PRO A 49 19.93 -1.64 1.22
CA PRO A 49 19.24 -2.77 0.59
C PRO A 49 17.72 -2.54 0.38
N LEU A 50 17.27 -1.29 0.31
CA LEU A 50 15.86 -0.92 0.15
C LEU A 50 15.57 -0.61 -1.32
N GLU A 51 14.89 -1.54 -1.99
CA GLU A 51 14.37 -1.30 -3.33
C GLU A 51 13.19 -0.33 -3.27
N ILE A 52 13.32 0.82 -3.92
CA ILE A 52 12.25 1.83 -4.00
C ILE A 52 11.40 1.55 -5.24
N ASN A 53 10.24 0.93 -5.03
CA ASN A 53 9.20 0.75 -6.04
C ASN A 53 7.85 1.28 -5.50
N PRO A 54 7.59 2.60 -5.62
CA PRO A 54 6.46 3.24 -4.95
C PRO A 54 5.15 3.00 -5.70
N THR A 55 4.17 2.39 -5.03
CA THR A 55 2.77 2.35 -5.47
C THR A 55 2.05 3.64 -5.06
N THR A 56 1.14 4.14 -5.90
CA THR A 56 0.42 5.38 -5.59
C THR A 56 -0.63 5.18 -4.50
N GLY A 57 -0.92 6.24 -3.75
CA GLY A 57 -1.98 6.20 -2.72
C GLY A 57 -3.36 5.87 -3.28
N GLN A 58 -3.64 6.20 -4.55
CA GLN A 58 -4.89 5.84 -5.22
C GLN A 58 -5.00 4.34 -5.51
N GLU A 59 -3.90 3.73 -5.96
CA GLU A 59 -3.83 2.28 -6.21
C GLU A 59 -3.96 1.50 -4.90
N LEU A 60 -3.29 1.96 -3.84
CA LEU A 60 -3.41 1.36 -2.50
C LEU A 60 -4.84 1.47 -1.94
N ASP A 61 -5.52 2.61 -2.14
CA ASP A 61 -6.93 2.77 -1.75
C ASP A 61 -7.85 1.79 -2.50
N ALA A 62 -7.63 1.61 -3.80
CA ALA A 62 -8.40 0.68 -4.62
C ALA A 62 -8.16 -0.77 -4.19
N LEU A 63 -6.90 -1.13 -3.97
CA LEU A 63 -6.52 -2.45 -3.46
C LEU A 63 -7.12 -2.71 -2.07
N ALA A 64 -7.11 -1.71 -1.19
CA ALA A 64 -7.70 -1.82 0.15
C ALA A 64 -9.20 -2.06 0.09
N LYS A 65 -9.92 -1.30 -0.75
CA LYS A 65 -11.36 -1.51 -0.97
C LYS A 65 -11.66 -2.90 -1.50
N GLU A 66 -10.88 -3.37 -2.48
CA GLU A 66 -11.07 -4.70 -3.06
C GLU A 66 -10.75 -5.81 -2.05
N ALA A 67 -9.72 -5.63 -1.21
CA ALA A 67 -9.35 -6.60 -0.18
C ALA A 67 -10.38 -6.71 0.94
N VAL A 68 -10.98 -5.59 1.39
CA VAL A 68 -12.01 -5.61 2.44
C VAL A 68 -13.39 -5.99 1.94
N SER A 69 -13.66 -5.87 0.64
CA SER A 69 -14.93 -6.27 0.03
C SER A 69 -15.00 -7.75 -0.35
N GLN A 70 -14.02 -8.56 0.06
CA GLN A 70 -14.01 -9.99 -0.27
C GLN A 70 -15.16 -10.73 0.44
N PRO A 71 -15.93 -11.56 -0.27
CA PRO A 71 -16.99 -12.37 0.32
C PRO A 71 -16.48 -13.28 1.46
N ASN A 72 -17.34 -13.53 2.46
CA ASN A 72 -16.98 -14.31 3.65
C ASN A 72 -16.51 -15.73 3.31
N ASP A 73 -17.08 -16.37 2.30
CA ASP A 73 -16.69 -17.70 1.82
C ASP A 73 -15.26 -17.71 1.25
N VAL A 74 -14.84 -16.62 0.60
CA VAL A 74 -13.47 -16.44 0.09
C VAL A 74 -12.49 -16.27 1.25
N VAL A 75 -12.86 -15.50 2.28
CA VAL A 75 -12.05 -15.30 3.49
C VAL A 75 -11.89 -16.62 4.26
N GLU A 76 -12.99 -17.35 4.48
CA GLU A 76 -13.02 -18.67 5.14
C GLU A 76 -12.13 -19.69 4.42
N ARG A 77 -12.25 -19.77 3.09
CA ARG A 77 -11.42 -20.66 2.27
C ARG A 77 -9.94 -20.29 2.36
N MET A 78 -9.62 -19.00 2.44
CA MET A 78 -8.25 -18.54 2.53
C MET A 78 -7.62 -18.82 3.89
N LYS A 79 -8.37 -18.66 5.00
CA LYS A 79 -7.92 -19.05 6.35
C LYS A 79 -7.48 -20.52 6.39
N LYS A 80 -8.34 -21.42 5.90
CA LYS A 80 -8.06 -22.87 5.80
C LYS A 80 -6.78 -23.18 5.00
N LEU A 81 -6.55 -22.47 3.89
CA LEU A 81 -5.36 -22.65 3.06
C LEU A 81 -4.07 -22.07 3.67
N MET A 82 -4.18 -21.07 4.54
CA MET A 82 -3.05 -20.49 5.29
C MET A 82 -2.75 -21.24 6.60
N GLY A 83 -3.40 -22.37 6.86
CA GLY A 83 -3.21 -23.15 8.08
C GLY A 83 -3.65 -22.41 9.35
N ARG A 84 -4.59 -21.47 9.22
CA ARG A 84 -5.23 -20.74 10.32
C ARG A 84 -6.72 -21.05 10.40
#